data_AF-W5TNQ3-F1
#
_entry.id   AF-W5TNQ3-F1
#
_cell.length_a   1.000
_cell.length_b   1.000
_cell.length_c   1.000
_cell.angle_alpha   90.00
_cell.angle_beta   90.00
_cell.angle_gamma   90.00
#
_symmetry.space_group_name_H-M   'P 1'
#
loop_
_entity.id
_entity.type
_entity.pdbx_description
1 polymer ?
#
loop_
_entity_poly.entity_id
_entity_poly.type
_entity_poly.pdbx_seq_one_letter_code
_entity_poly.pdbx_strand_id
1 'polypeptide(L)'
;MSDLSPADIADQFGIQGLAVKDGVTTLTTKPTSEEARELVLAMSLACGRMLDDDQAPNYVEFEVQPAGHPGYIVHVRRQPGRSPHSLRLEAEKRAERAEAIVERVREYVDELTSVLVVGGSSSEQHVFDTERRIGLMLNTLIRKETDTDVQ
;
A
#
# COMPACT_ATOMS: atom_id res chain seq x y z
N MET A 1 -38.81 4.51 -8.36
CA MET A 1 -37.53 5.08 -7.90
C MET A 1 -37.54 6.53 -8.30
N SER A 2 -37.72 7.42 -7.33
CA SER A 2 -37.75 8.87 -7.52
C SER A 2 -36.35 9.33 -7.91
N ASP A 3 -36.23 10.12 -9.00
CA ASP A 3 -34.98 10.78 -9.37
C ASP A 3 -34.68 11.88 -8.34
N LEU A 4 -33.98 11.51 -7.26
CA LEU A 4 -33.46 12.47 -6.29
C LEU A 4 -32.32 13.25 -6.96
N SER A 5 -32.43 14.58 -6.98
CA SER A 5 -31.35 15.41 -7.49
C SER A 5 -30.15 15.38 -6.53
N PRO A 6 -28.91 15.60 -7.00
CA PRO A 6 -27.74 15.68 -6.12
C PRO A 6 -27.87 16.72 -4.98
N ALA A 7 -28.65 17.79 -5.20
CA ALA A 7 -28.93 18.80 -4.19
C ALA A 7 -29.85 18.26 -3.08
N ASP A 8 -30.87 17.47 -3.44
CA ASP A 8 -31.77 16.84 -2.47
C ASP A 8 -31.03 15.81 -1.62
N ILE A 9 -30.09 15.08 -2.22
CA ILE A 9 -29.25 14.11 -1.50
C ILE A 9 -28.35 14.83 -0.48
N ALA A 10 -27.74 15.97 -0.84
CA ALA A 10 -26.88 16.72 0.07
C ALA A 10 -27.63 17.26 1.30
N ASP A 11 -28.83 17.79 1.09
CA ASP A 11 -29.69 18.29 2.18
C ASP A 11 -30.23 17.15 3.06
N GLN A 12 -30.43 15.95 2.49
CA GLN A 12 -31.00 14.81 3.21
C GLN A 12 -29.96 13.92 3.91
N PHE A 13 -28.69 13.90 3.46
CA PHE A 13 -27.64 13.03 3.99
C PHE A 13 -27.05 13.51 5.33
N GLY A 14 -26.88 14.83 5.47
CA GLY A 14 -26.48 15.50 6.71
C GLY A 14 -25.29 14.88 7.46
N ILE A 15 -24.06 15.22 7.12
CA ILE A 15 -22.89 14.93 7.97
C ILE A 15 -22.93 15.87 9.18
N GLN A 16 -23.08 15.31 10.38
CA GLN A 16 -23.09 16.11 11.62
C GLN A 16 -21.70 16.39 12.15
N GLY A 17 -20.76 15.48 11.94
CA GLY A 17 -19.42 15.65 12.47
C GLY A 17 -18.46 14.56 12.05
N LEU A 18 -17.18 14.93 12.06
CA LEU A 18 -16.06 14.02 11.90
C LEU A 18 -15.12 14.28 13.07
N ALA A 19 -14.84 13.25 13.85
CA ALA A 19 -13.93 13.31 14.98
C ALA A 19 -12.82 12.28 14.83
N VAL A 20 -11.62 12.63 15.27
CA VAL A 20 -10.51 11.68 15.41
C VAL A 20 -10.06 11.70 16.85
N LYS A 21 -10.14 10.55 17.52
CA LYS A 21 -9.69 10.40 18.90
C LYS A 21 -9.10 9.01 19.10
N ASP A 22 -7.94 8.93 19.75
CA ASP A 22 -7.28 7.67 20.10
C ASP A 22 -7.10 6.70 18.91
N GLY A 23 -6.81 7.24 17.72
CA GLY A 23 -6.62 6.44 16.50
C GLY A 23 -7.91 5.93 15.85
N VAL A 24 -9.07 6.32 16.37
CA VAL A 24 -10.40 6.04 15.80
C VAL A 24 -10.92 7.28 15.11
N THR A 25 -11.26 7.14 13.83
CA THR A 25 -12.04 8.15 13.11
C THR A 25 -13.52 7.81 13.25
N THR A 26 -14.29 8.77 13.74
CA THR A 26 -15.73 8.65 13.96
C THR A 26 -16.45 9.62 13.04
N LEU A 27 -17.27 9.10 12.14
CA LEU A 27 -18.16 9.89 11.28
C LEU A 27 -19.59 9.76 11.80
N THR A 28 -20.22 10.89 12.14
CA THR A 28 -21.61 10.94 12.58
C THR A 28 -22.48 11.52 11.47
N THR A 29 -23.51 10.78 11.10
CA THR A 29 -24.48 11.16 10.08
C THR A 29 -25.87 11.32 10.69
N LYS A 30 -26.69 12.19 10.10
CA LYS A 30 -28.09 12.38 10.47
C LYS A 30 -28.94 12.46 9.20
N PRO A 31 -29.21 11.30 8.56
CA PRO A 31 -30.07 11.27 7.39
C PRO A 31 -31.50 11.68 7.80
N THR A 32 -32.15 12.49 6.97
CA THR A 32 -33.50 13.01 7.22
C THR A 32 -34.60 12.28 6.44
N SER A 33 -34.22 11.37 5.54
CA SER A 33 -35.12 10.50 4.77
C SER A 33 -34.68 9.02 4.84
N GLU A 34 -35.58 8.11 4.45
CA GLU A 34 -35.26 6.68 4.38
C GLU A 34 -34.24 6.39 3.28
N GLU A 35 -34.36 7.05 2.13
CA GLU A 35 -33.41 6.94 1.03
C GLU A 35 -32.01 7.43 1.43
N ALA A 36 -31.91 8.53 2.18
CA ALA A 36 -30.62 9.00 2.70
C ALA A 36 -30.03 8.02 3.73
N ARG A 37 -30.89 7.34 4.50
CA ARG A 37 -30.46 6.31 5.45
C ARG A 37 -29.87 5.10 4.73
N GLU A 38 -30.53 4.62 3.69
CA GLU A 38 -30.02 3.53 2.84
C GLU A 38 -28.70 3.91 2.16
N LEU A 39 -28.59 5.16 1.70
CA LEU A 39 -27.36 5.67 1.09
C LEU A 39 -26.18 5.68 2.07
N VAL A 40 -26.38 6.14 3.32
CA VAL A 40 -25.32 6.11 4.35
C VAL A 40 -24.83 4.69 4.59
N LEU A 41 -25.75 3.73 4.70
CA LEU A 41 -25.40 2.33 4.90
C LEU A 41 -24.64 1.75 3.70
N ALA A 42 -25.13 2.02 2.48
CA ALA A 42 -24.48 1.56 1.25
C ALA A 42 -23.06 2.13 1.11
N MET A 43 -22.90 3.44 1.37
CA MET A 43 -21.58 4.09 1.37
C MET A 43 -20.65 3.51 2.43
N SER A 44 -21.13 3.31 3.65
CA SER A 44 -20.33 2.76 4.74
C SER A 44 -19.87 1.33 4.42
N LEU A 45 -20.77 0.50 3.86
CA LEU A 45 -20.44 -0.86 3.44
C LEU A 45 -19.41 -0.86 2.29
N ALA A 46 -19.58 0.03 1.30
CA ALA A 46 -18.63 0.16 0.19
C ALA A 46 -17.25 0.59 0.69
N CYS A 47 -17.18 1.57 1.61
CA CYS A 47 -15.92 2.00 2.22
C CYS A 47 -15.24 0.86 3.00
N GLY A 48 -15.99 0.10 3.80
CA GLY A 48 -15.44 -1.06 4.52
C GLY A 48 -14.85 -2.09 3.56
N ARG A 49 -15.57 -2.44 2.50
CA ARG A 49 -15.09 -3.39 1.48
C ARG A 49 -13.84 -2.90 0.76
N MET A 50 -13.79 -1.62 0.36
CA MET A 50 -12.59 -1.07 -0.28
C MET A 50 -11.36 -1.16 0.63
N LEU A 51 -11.51 -0.88 1.94
CA LEU A 51 -10.42 -0.98 2.90
C LEU A 51 -9.93 -2.43 3.07
N ASP A 52 -10.85 -3.39 3.07
CA ASP A 52 -10.53 -4.82 3.15
C ASP A 52 -9.88 -5.34 1.85
N ASP A 53 -10.46 -5.01 0.69
CA ASP A 53 -9.99 -5.45 -0.64
C ASP A 53 -8.61 -4.87 -0.98
N ASP A 54 -8.38 -3.59 -0.67
CA ASP A 54 -7.08 -2.92 -0.91
C ASP A 54 -6.04 -3.27 0.18
N GLN A 55 -6.38 -4.12 1.16
CA GLN A 55 -5.55 -4.47 2.31
C GLN A 55 -4.89 -3.23 2.94
N ALA A 56 -5.70 -2.21 3.23
CA ALA A 56 -5.19 -0.90 3.61
C ALA A 56 -4.21 -1.02 4.81
N PRO A 57 -2.92 -0.68 4.64
CA PRO A 57 -1.84 -1.15 5.52
C PRO A 57 -1.81 -0.51 6.92
N ASN A 58 -2.62 0.52 7.17
CA ASN A 58 -2.80 1.15 8.47
C ASN A 58 -4.21 0.98 9.04
N TYR A 59 -5.05 0.17 8.41
CA TYR A 59 -6.42 -0.08 8.82
C TYR A 59 -6.51 -1.41 9.60
N VAL A 60 -7.38 -1.46 10.60
CA VAL A 60 -7.55 -2.64 11.47
C VAL A 60 -9.02 -3.06 11.57
N GLU A 61 -9.94 -2.10 11.69
CA GLU A 61 -11.34 -2.41 11.96
C GLU A 61 -12.27 -1.29 11.46
N PHE A 62 -13.40 -1.70 10.87
CA PHE A 62 -14.48 -0.83 10.41
C PHE A 62 -15.79 -1.28 11.06
N GLU A 63 -16.48 -0.36 11.73
CA GLU A 63 -17.74 -0.66 12.40
C GLU A 63 -18.78 0.43 12.10
N VAL A 64 -20.04 0.03 11.91
CA VAL A 64 -21.18 0.94 11.74
C VAL A 64 -22.19 0.66 12.85
N GLN A 65 -22.52 1.68 13.63
CA GLN A 65 -23.48 1.59 14.73
C GLN A 65 -24.62 2.61 14.56
N PRO A 66 -25.85 2.28 14.99
CA PRO A 66 -26.93 3.26 15.06
C PRO A 66 -26.64 4.30 16.14
N ALA A 67 -26.87 5.58 15.85
CA ALA A 67 -26.53 6.69 16.74
C ALA A 67 -27.55 6.96 17.89
N GLY A 68 -28.60 6.14 18.01
CA GLY A 68 -29.71 6.37 18.96
C GLY A 68 -30.70 7.47 18.53
N HIS A 69 -30.46 8.10 17.39
CA HIS A 69 -31.35 9.01 16.65
C HIS A 69 -31.34 8.59 15.16
N PRO A 70 -32.12 9.23 14.25
CA PRO A 70 -31.99 8.96 12.82
C PRO A 70 -30.56 9.31 12.39
N GLY A 71 -29.69 8.31 12.23
CA GLY A 71 -28.25 8.51 12.12
C GLY A 71 -27.40 7.28 12.42
N TYR A 72 -26.21 7.29 11.85
CA TYR A 72 -25.19 6.27 12.07
C TYR A 72 -23.88 6.89 12.51
N ILE A 73 -23.17 6.12 13.32
CA ILE A 73 -21.79 6.37 13.74
C ILE A 73 -20.93 5.34 13.03
N VAL A 74 -19.99 5.79 12.22
CA VAL A 74 -19.00 4.94 11.56
C VAL A 74 -17.67 5.08 12.28
N HIS A 75 -17.13 3.98 12.78
CA HIS A 75 -15.82 3.91 13.42
C HIS A 75 -14.82 3.26 12.48
N VAL A 76 -13.71 3.95 12.21
CA VAL A 76 -12.56 3.42 11.49
C VAL A 76 -11.36 3.43 12.43
N ARG A 77 -10.89 2.25 12.83
CA ARG A 77 -9.73 2.10 13.71
C ARG A 77 -8.48 1.82 12.89
N ARG A 78 -7.41 2.56 13.21
CA ARG A 78 -6.11 2.43 12.56
C ARG A 78 -5.12 1.65 13.42
N GLN A 79 -4.14 1.04 12.78
CA GLN A 79 -3.04 0.39 13.47
C GLN A 79 -2.21 1.44 14.23
N PRO A 80 -1.94 1.25 15.53
CA PRO A 80 -1.13 2.19 16.30
C PRO A 80 0.25 2.42 15.66
N GLY A 81 0.71 3.67 15.62
CA GLY A 81 2.04 4.03 15.09
C GLY A 81 2.18 4.05 13.57
N ARG A 82 1.20 3.56 12.81
CA ARG A 82 1.21 3.60 11.33
C ARG A 82 0.37 4.77 10.83
N SER A 83 0.99 5.94 10.72
CA SER A 83 0.37 7.09 10.06
C SER A 83 0.44 6.95 8.52
N PRO A 84 -0.49 7.56 7.76
CA PRO A 84 -0.34 7.65 6.30
C PRO A 84 1.02 8.23 5.88
N HIS A 85 1.54 9.20 6.64
CA HIS A 85 2.84 9.81 6.38
C HIS A 85 4.00 8.81 6.53
N SER A 86 4.00 8.01 7.61
CA SER A 86 5.06 7.02 7.85
C SER A 86 5.03 5.90 6.82
N LEU A 87 3.83 5.44 6.42
CA LEU A 87 3.68 4.48 5.33
C LEU A 87 4.21 5.01 4.00
N ARG A 88 3.94 6.29 3.69
CA ARG A 88 4.47 6.95 2.49
C ARG A 88 6.00 7.00 2.52
N LEU A 89 6.58 7.42 3.65
CA LEU A 89 8.03 7.51 3.82
C LEU A 89 8.70 6.13 3.68
N GLU A 90 8.07 5.07 4.19
CA GLU A 90 8.55 3.70 4.01
C GLU A 90 8.47 3.23 2.56
N ALA A 91 7.40 3.60 1.84
CA ALA A 91 7.25 3.29 0.42
C ALA A 91 8.32 3.99 -0.42
N GLU A 92 8.56 5.29 -0.18
CA GLU A 92 9.61 6.07 -0.83
C GLU A 92 11.00 5.44 -0.58
N LYS A 93 11.34 5.12 0.68
CA LYS A 93 12.61 4.44 1.01
C LYS A 93 12.75 3.07 0.34
N ARG A 94 11.65 2.32 0.19
CA ARG A 94 11.68 1.01 -0.48
C ARG A 94 11.92 1.18 -1.98
N ALA A 95 11.29 2.19 -2.60
CA ALA A 95 11.50 2.52 -4.00
C ALA A 95 12.95 2.95 -4.25
N GLU A 96 13.49 3.86 -3.43
CA GLU A 96 14.90 4.28 -3.50
C GLU A 96 15.87 3.10 -3.39
N ARG A 97 15.63 2.16 -2.46
CA ARG A 97 16.45 0.95 -2.34
C ARG A 97 16.33 0.05 -3.58
N ALA A 98 15.12 -0.14 -4.10
CA ALA A 98 14.91 -0.95 -5.29
C ALA A 98 15.59 -0.35 -6.52
N GLU A 99 15.50 0.96 -6.72
CA GLU A 99 16.22 1.68 -7.78
C GLU A 99 17.73 1.53 -7.63
N ALA A 100 18.27 1.67 -6.42
CA ALA A 100 19.70 1.47 -6.16
C ALA A 100 20.18 0.01 -6.36
N ILE A 101 19.27 -0.97 -6.27
CA ILE A 101 19.57 -2.37 -6.61
C ILE A 101 19.55 -2.55 -8.12
N VAL A 102 18.53 -2.03 -8.81
CA VAL A 102 18.44 -2.09 -10.28
C VAL A 102 19.64 -1.45 -10.93
N GLU A 103 20.11 -0.30 -10.44
CA GLU A 103 21.27 0.38 -10.99
C GLU A 103 22.56 -0.43 -10.81
N ARG A 104 22.79 -1.00 -9.62
CA ARG A 104 23.92 -1.90 -9.39
C ARG A 104 23.85 -3.14 -10.28
N VAL A 105 22.67 -3.73 -10.43
CA VAL A 105 22.47 -4.89 -11.32
C VAL A 105 22.78 -4.52 -12.78
N ARG A 106 22.39 -3.32 -13.24
CA ARG A 106 22.75 -2.82 -14.57
C ARG A 106 24.25 -2.66 -14.76
N GLU A 107 24.94 -2.02 -13.82
CA GLU A 107 26.40 -1.87 -13.86
C GLU A 107 27.10 -3.23 -13.93
N TYR A 108 26.64 -4.22 -13.15
CA TYR A 108 27.17 -5.59 -13.20
C TYR A 108 26.90 -6.29 -14.52
N VAL A 109 25.71 -6.11 -15.13
CA VAL A 109 25.39 -6.70 -16.44
C VAL A 109 26.24 -6.07 -17.55
N ASP A 110 26.48 -4.76 -17.49
CA ASP A 110 27.35 -4.08 -18.46
C ASP A 110 28.81 -4.53 -18.33
N GLU A 111 29.32 -4.72 -17.10
CA GLU A 111 30.65 -5.27 -16.86
C GLU A 111 30.77 -6.69 -17.45
N LEU A 112 29.81 -7.58 -17.17
CA LEU A 112 29.80 -8.94 -17.71
C LEU A 112 29.68 -8.98 -19.24
N THR A 113 28.87 -8.10 -19.82
CA THR A 113 28.72 -7.98 -21.28
C THR A 113 30.01 -7.50 -21.92
N SER A 114 30.72 -6.55 -21.30
CA SER A 114 32.01 -6.07 -21.80
C SER A 114 33.10 -7.17 -21.81
N VAL A 115 33.13 -8.03 -20.79
CA VAL A 115 34.05 -9.18 -20.71
C VAL A 115 33.75 -10.21 -21.79
N LEU A 116 32.46 -10.47 -22.06
CA LEU A 116 32.02 -11.40 -23.11
C LEU A 116 32.31 -10.88 -24.53
N VAL A 117 32.23 -9.57 -24.77
CA VAL A 117 32.49 -8.96 -26.09
C VAL A 117 33.99 -8.87 -26.41
N VAL A 118 34.85 -8.69 -25.41
CA VAL A 118 36.32 -8.64 -25.59
C VAL A 118 36.94 -10.05 -25.65
N GLY A 119 36.29 -11.06 -25.07
CA GLY A 119 36.76 -12.44 -24.99
C GLY A 119 36.47 -13.34 -26.19
N GLY A 120 36.36 -12.79 -27.41
CA GLY A 120 36.07 -13.53 -28.65
C GLY A 120 37.15 -14.52 -29.13
N SER A 121 37.96 -15.12 -28.24
CA SER A 121 38.80 -16.28 -28.55
C SER A 121 38.28 -17.52 -27.82
N SER A 122 37.58 -18.33 -28.60
CA SER A 122 36.86 -19.54 -28.20
C SER A 122 37.80 -20.61 -27.62
N SER A 123 37.93 -20.66 -26.30
CA SER A 123 38.39 -21.85 -25.59
C SER A 123 37.42 -22.17 -24.46
N GLU A 124 36.98 -23.42 -24.35
CA GLU A 124 36.00 -23.89 -23.36
C GLU A 124 36.41 -23.55 -21.90
N GLN A 125 37.71 -23.39 -21.67
CA GLN A 125 38.29 -22.94 -20.40
C GLN A 125 37.81 -21.53 -19.98
N HIS A 126 37.66 -20.61 -20.94
CA HIS A 126 37.28 -19.22 -20.69
C HIS A 126 35.80 -19.07 -20.28
N VAL A 127 34.92 -19.90 -20.86
CA VAL A 127 33.50 -19.95 -20.51
C VAL A 127 33.33 -20.48 -19.08
N PHE A 128 34.05 -21.54 -18.73
CA PHE A 128 34.04 -22.12 -17.38
C PHE A 128 34.51 -21.15 -16.29
N ASP A 129 35.57 -20.37 -16.54
CA ASP A 129 36.04 -19.36 -15.59
C ASP A 129 35.07 -18.18 -15.44
N THR A 130 34.33 -17.86 -16.51
CA THR A 130 33.32 -16.79 -16.51
C THR A 130 32.10 -17.22 -15.70
N GLU A 131 31.59 -18.44 -15.93
CA GLU A 131 30.49 -19.01 -15.14
C GLU A 131 30.85 -19.14 -13.65
N ARG A 132 32.08 -19.55 -13.33
CA ARG A 132 32.54 -19.67 -11.94
C ARG A 132 32.67 -18.32 -11.25
N ARG A 133 33.10 -17.28 -11.96
CA ARG A 133 33.12 -15.88 -11.46
C ARG A 133 31.72 -15.33 -11.22
N ILE A 134 30.80 -15.54 -12.17
CA ILE A 134 29.40 -15.14 -12.02
C ILE A 134 28.76 -15.84 -10.81
N GLY A 135 28.98 -17.16 -10.68
CA GLY A 135 28.48 -17.94 -9.56
C GLY A 135 29.03 -17.49 -8.19
N LEU A 136 30.33 -17.18 -8.10
CA LEU A 136 30.93 -16.63 -6.87
C LEU A 136 30.40 -15.23 -6.53
N MET A 137 30.20 -14.38 -7.53
CA MET A 137 29.67 -13.04 -7.33
C MET A 137 28.20 -13.04 -6.88
N LEU A 138 27.33 -13.81 -7.53
CA LEU A 138 25.94 -13.96 -7.13
C LEU A 138 25.82 -14.47 -5.69
N ASN A 139 26.65 -15.44 -5.32
CA ASN A 139 26.68 -15.99 -3.95
C ASN A 139 27.16 -14.96 -2.91
N THR A 140 28.04 -14.03 -3.31
CA THR A 140 28.51 -12.93 -2.44
C THR A 140 27.45 -11.84 -2.27
N LEU A 141 26.69 -11.53 -3.33
CA LEU A 141 25.55 -10.61 -3.30
C LEU A 141 24.42 -11.13 -2.41
N ILE A 142 24.06 -12.40 -2.57
CA ILE A 142 23.03 -13.06 -1.76
C ILE A 142 23.44 -13.12 -0.28
N ARG A 143 24.71 -13.44 0.04
CA ARG A 143 25.20 -13.47 1.43
C ARG A 143 25.19 -12.10 2.11
N LYS A 144 25.57 -11.04 1.38
CA LYS A 144 25.54 -9.67 1.95
C LYS A 144 24.12 -9.21 2.28
N GLU A 145 23.11 -9.62 1.52
CA GLU A 145 21.71 -9.34 1.89
C GLU A 145 21.29 -10.10 3.16
N THR A 146 21.64 -11.39 3.29
CA THR A 146 21.26 -12.16 4.49
C THR A 146 21.91 -11.67 5.79
N ASP A 147 23.09 -11.06 5.73
CA ASP A 147 23.75 -10.48 6.92
C ASP A 147 23.21 -9.09 7.29
N THR A 148 22.51 -8.39 6.38
CA THR A 148 21.98 -7.05 6.65
C THR A 148 20.59 -7.09 7.30
N ASP A 149 19.92 -8.24 7.30
CA ASP A 149 18.61 -8.47 7.94
C ASP A 149 18.70 -9.06 9.37
N VAL A 150 19.91 -9.22 9.94
CA VAL A 150 20.14 -9.82 11.28
C VAL A 150 20.68 -8.82 12.32
N GLN A 151 20.48 -7.51 12.16
CA GLN A 151 20.83 -6.50 13.17
C GLN A 151 19.66 -5.65 13.63
#